data_AF-A0A8S3YAQ8-F1
#
_entry.id   AF-A0A8S3YAQ8-F1
#
_cell.length_a   1.000
_cell.length_b   1.000
_cell.length_c   1.000
_cell.angle_alpha   90.00
_cell.angle_beta   90.00
_cell.angle_gamma   90.00
#
_symmetry.space_group_name_H-M   'P 1'
#
loop_
_entity.id
_entity.type
_entity.pdbx_description
1 polymer ?
#
loop_
_entity_poly.entity_id
_entity_poly.type
_entity_poly.pdbx_seq_one_letter_code
_entity_poly.pdbx_strand_id
1 'polypeptide(L)'
;MQVSSPADVSNLCYPGYKLEHSFVPRAGVCVCVREDICYRCLGRLEGSDLSILWLRVDSDDHPRVFGCLYRSHSGNAETDRLFDHVQMATDSFLQQIPSAEIVIFGDFNAYHAEWLGSCLTDHAG
;
A
#
# COMPACT_ATOMS: atom_id res chain seq x y z
N MET A 1 -6.54 9.74 9.86
CA MET A 1 -7.13 8.54 10.48
C MET A 1 -6.08 7.95 11.38
N GLN A 2 -6.30 7.92 12.70
CA GLN A 2 -5.29 7.48 13.67
C GLN A 2 -5.76 6.19 14.32
N VAL A 3 -4.97 5.14 14.15
CA VAL A 3 -5.20 3.83 14.78
C VAL A 3 -4.42 3.81 16.09
N SER A 4 -5.11 3.64 17.22
CA SER A 4 -4.51 3.69 18.56
C SER A 4 -3.65 2.47 18.87
N SER A 5 -3.96 1.33 18.24
CA SER A 5 -3.22 0.08 18.33
C SER A 5 -3.28 -0.65 16.99
N PRO A 6 -2.16 -1.15 16.44
CA PRO A 6 -2.16 -1.91 15.18
C PRO A 6 -3.12 -3.12 15.16
N ALA A 7 -3.48 -3.63 16.35
CA ALA A 7 -4.42 -4.74 16.52
C ALA A 7 -5.88 -4.31 16.69
N ASP A 8 -6.14 -3.01 16.93
CA ASP A 8 -7.50 -2.48 17.11
C ASP A 8 -7.94 -1.74 15.85
N VAL A 9 -8.52 -2.51 14.93
CA VAL A 9 -9.08 -2.01 13.66
C VAL A 9 -10.57 -1.73 13.73
N SER A 10 -11.18 -1.74 14.93
CA SER A 10 -12.62 -1.60 15.11
C SER A 10 -13.18 -0.29 14.51
N ASN A 11 -12.40 0.79 14.56
CA ASN A 11 -12.75 2.09 13.98
C ASN A 11 -12.73 2.11 12.44
N LEU A 12 -12.24 1.04 11.80
CA LEU A 12 -12.10 0.89 10.35
C LEU A 12 -13.06 -0.17 9.79
N CYS A 13 -13.96 -0.70 10.61
CA CYS A 13 -14.99 -1.63 10.17
C CYS A 13 -16.16 -0.87 9.55
N TYR A 14 -16.30 -0.98 8.22
CA TYR A 14 -17.42 -0.43 7.47
C TYR A 14 -18.34 -1.55 6.99
N PRO A 15 -19.66 -1.52 7.30
CA PRO A 15 -20.60 -2.55 6.85
C PRO A 15 -20.56 -2.74 5.32
N GLY A 16 -20.48 -3.99 4.86
CA GLY A 16 -20.37 -4.32 3.43
C GLY A 16 -18.96 -4.23 2.86
N TYR A 17 -17.94 -4.00 3.69
CA TYR A 17 -16.53 -3.97 3.31
C TYR A 17 -15.68 -4.84 4.24
N LYS A 18 -14.69 -5.51 3.64
CA LYS A 18 -13.59 -6.20 4.31
C LYS A 18 -12.38 -5.28 4.36
N LEU A 19 -11.73 -5.22 5.51
CA LEU A 19 -10.51 -4.45 5.70
C LEU A 19 -9.29 -5.38 5.63
N GLU A 20 -8.40 -5.10 4.69
CA GLU A 20 -7.06 -5.68 4.64
C GLU A 20 -6.06 -4.63 5.10
N HIS A 21 -5.07 -5.03 5.89
CA HIS A 21 -4.10 -4.07 6.43
C HIS A 21 -2.72 -4.67 6.65
N SER A 22 -1.72 -3.81 6.54
CA SER A 22 -0.34 -4.06 6.96
C SER A 22 0.09 -2.86 7.79
N PHE A 23 -0.18 -2.93 9.10
CA PHE A 23 0.14 -1.88 10.04
C PHE A 23 1.44 -2.21 10.77
N VAL A 24 2.34 -1.24 10.82
CA VAL A 24 3.61 -1.32 11.54
C VAL A 24 3.70 -0.15 12.55
N PRO A 25 4.62 -0.16 13.52
CA PRO A 25 4.74 0.97 14.43
C PRO A 25 5.00 2.29 13.69
N ARG A 26 4.08 3.26 13.83
CA ARG A 26 4.10 4.62 13.22
C ARG A 26 3.92 4.68 11.70
N ALA A 27 3.56 3.58 11.04
CA ALA A 27 3.26 3.58 9.62
C ALA A 27 2.32 2.43 9.25
N GLY A 28 1.81 2.44 8.04
CA GLY A 28 1.08 1.30 7.52
C GLY A 28 0.06 1.66 6.47
N VAL A 29 -0.48 0.63 5.87
CA VAL A 29 -1.45 0.72 4.78
C VAL A 29 -2.64 -0.15 5.07
N CYS A 30 -3.80 0.26 4.55
CA CYS A 30 -4.98 -0.58 4.53
C CYS A 30 -5.77 -0.37 3.25
N VAL A 31 -6.52 -1.39 2.87
CA VAL A 31 -7.43 -1.38 1.72
C VAL A 31 -8.77 -1.91 2.19
N CYS A 32 -9.83 -1.14 1.92
CA CYS A 32 -11.21 -1.58 2.11
C CYS A 32 -11.74 -2.16 0.81
N VAL A 33 -12.11 -3.44 0.81
CA VAL A 33 -12.66 -4.14 -0.35
C VAL A 33 -14.13 -4.44 -0.09
N ARG A 34 -15.01 -4.14 -1.05
CA ARG A 34 -16.44 -4.45 -0.91
C ARG A 34 -16.65 -5.97 -0.84
N GLU A 35 -17.57 -6.43 0.01
CA GLU A 35 -17.73 -7.86 0.35
C GLU A 35 -18.08 -8.78 -0.84
N ASP A 36 -18.70 -8.23 -1.87
CA ASP A 36 -19.11 -8.90 -3.11
C ASP A 36 -17.99 -8.97 -4.17
N ILE A 37 -16.82 -8.37 -3.91
CA ILE A 37 -15.66 -8.44 -4.79
C ILE A 37 -14.79 -9.64 -4.40
N CYS A 38 -14.52 -10.51 -5.37
CA CYS A 38 -13.56 -11.59 -5.21
C CYS A 38 -12.13 -11.06 -5.32
N TYR A 39 -11.34 -11.19 -4.26
CA TYR A 39 -9.94 -10.80 -4.23
C TYR A 39 -9.09 -11.79 -3.43
N ARG A 40 -7.78 -11.67 -3.57
CA ARG A 40 -6.79 -12.40 -2.78
C ARG A 40 -5.62 -11.50 -2.40
N CYS A 41 -5.26 -11.49 -1.12
CA CYS A 41 -4.02 -10.87 -0.66
C CYS A 41 -2.80 -11.69 -1.11
N LEU A 42 -1.78 -11.01 -1.62
CA LEU A 42 -0.54 -11.61 -2.11
C LEU A 42 0.57 -11.43 -1.07
N GLY A 43 0.38 -11.98 0.13
CA GLY A 43 1.33 -11.82 1.25
C GLY A 43 2.77 -12.27 0.97
N ARG A 44 3.02 -13.06 -0.09
CA ARG A 44 4.38 -13.41 -0.55
C ARG A 44 5.13 -12.25 -1.21
N LEU A 45 4.40 -11.25 -1.70
CA LEU A 45 4.95 -10.04 -2.30
C LEU A 45 5.05 -8.90 -1.30
N GLU A 46 4.61 -9.10 -0.05
CA GLU A 46 4.73 -8.12 1.01
C GLU A 46 6.13 -8.19 1.64
N GLY A 47 6.76 -7.05 1.85
CA GLY A 47 8.04 -6.96 2.58
C GLY A 47 7.77 -6.80 4.07
N SER A 48 8.44 -7.58 4.92
CA SER A 48 8.20 -7.57 6.39
C SER A 48 8.41 -6.20 7.04
N ASP A 49 9.29 -5.39 6.43
CA ASP A 49 9.71 -4.10 6.97
C ASP A 49 9.18 -2.93 6.11
N LEU A 50 8.31 -3.23 5.13
CA LEU A 50 7.74 -2.25 4.20
C LEU A 50 6.26 -2.07 4.49
N SER A 51 5.80 -0.82 4.48
CA SER A 51 4.36 -0.53 4.50
C SER A 51 3.77 -0.70 3.11
N ILE A 52 3.68 -1.95 2.65
CA ILE A 52 3.10 -2.33 1.36
C ILE A 52 2.15 -3.51 1.52
N LEU A 53 1.04 -3.48 0.77
CA LEU A 53 0.03 -4.52 0.73
C LEU A 53 -0.35 -4.78 -0.72
N TRP A 54 -0.41 -6.06 -1.09
CA TRP A 54 -0.70 -6.46 -2.46
C TRP A 54 -2.01 -7.24 -2.52
N LEU A 55 -2.93 -6.81 -3.39
CA LEU A 55 -4.17 -7.55 -3.66
C LEU A 55 -4.27 -7.87 -5.13
N ARG A 56 -4.77 -9.07 -5.43
CA ARG A 56 -5.23 -9.45 -6.76
C ARG A 56 -6.75 -9.49 -6.75
N VAL A 57 -7.37 -8.78 -7.68
CA VAL A 57 -8.79 -8.90 -8.00
C VAL A 57 -8.91 -9.76 -9.24
N ASP A 58 -9.61 -10.88 -9.10
CA ASP A 58 -9.88 -11.76 -10.24
C ASP A 58 -11.02 -11.15 -11.06
N SER A 59 -10.76 -10.90 -12.35
CA SER A 59 -11.76 -10.46 -13.33
C SER A 59 -11.71 -11.39 -14.54
N ASP A 60 -12.83 -11.52 -15.26
CA ASP A 60 -13.01 -12.54 -16.30
C ASP A 60 -12.07 -12.38 -17.51
N ASP A 61 -11.57 -11.17 -17.77
CA ASP A 61 -10.70 -10.88 -18.92
C ASP A 61 -9.20 -10.88 -18.53
N HIS A 62 -8.83 -10.13 -17.49
CA HIS A 62 -7.44 -9.99 -17.05
C HIS A 62 -7.37 -9.80 -15.53
N PRO A 63 -6.45 -10.47 -14.82
CA PRO A 63 -6.29 -10.23 -13.39
C PRO A 63 -5.73 -8.82 -13.17
N ARG A 64 -6.33 -8.10 -12.22
CA ARG A 64 -5.85 -6.79 -11.78
C ARG A 64 -5.12 -6.93 -10.46
N VAL A 65 -3.92 -6.38 -10.38
CA VAL A 65 -3.11 -6.36 -9.17
C VAL A 65 -2.97 -4.94 -8.67
N PHE A 66 -3.17 -4.78 -7.38
CA PHE A 66 -3.20 -3.53 -6.65
C PHE A 66 -2.09 -3.58 -5.60
N GLY A 67 -1.08 -2.73 -5.75
CA GLY A 67 -0.04 -2.50 -4.74
C GLY A 67 -0.35 -1.21 -3.98
N CYS A 68 -0.81 -1.32 -2.74
CA CYS A 68 -1.03 -0.19 -1.85
C CYS A 68 0.21 0.01 -0.99
N LEU A 69 0.87 1.18 -1.08
CA LEU A 69 2.08 1.46 -0.32
C LEU A 69 2.02 2.78 0.46
N TYR A 70 2.87 2.85 1.47
CA TYR A 70 3.18 4.08 2.19
C TYR A 70 4.69 4.28 2.17
N ARG A 71 5.12 5.45 1.68
CA ARG A 71 6.52 5.88 1.72
C ARG A 71 6.76 6.72 2.98
N SER A 72 7.48 6.14 3.93
CA SER A 72 7.94 6.85 5.12
C SER A 72 8.91 8.00 4.74
N HIS A 73 8.99 9.04 5.59
CA HIS A 73 9.89 10.19 5.43
C HIS A 73 11.38 9.87 5.68
N SER A 74 11.75 8.60 5.63
CA SER A 74 13.01 8.06 6.11
C SER A 74 14.09 8.05 5.03
N GLY A 75 14.41 9.22 4.51
CA GLY A 75 15.54 9.40 3.58
C GLY A 75 15.42 8.63 2.25
N ASN A 76 16.44 8.80 1.41
CA ASN A 76 16.44 8.25 0.04
C ASN A 76 16.63 6.72 0.04
N ALA A 77 17.45 6.17 0.95
CA ALA A 77 17.77 4.74 0.95
C ALA A 77 16.54 3.84 1.20
N GLU A 78 15.61 4.23 2.07
CA GLU A 78 14.37 3.47 2.28
C GLU A 78 13.39 3.66 1.12
N THR A 79 13.41 4.83 0.48
CA THR A 79 12.67 5.08 -0.75
C THR A 79 13.14 4.14 -1.86
N ASP A 80 14.45 4.06 -2.07
CA ASP A 80 15.05 3.20 -3.10
C ASP A 80 14.70 1.73 -2.84
N ARG A 81 14.85 1.25 -1.60
CA ARG A 81 14.44 -0.12 -1.22
C ARG A 81 12.97 -0.41 -1.47
N LEU A 82 12.08 0.55 -1.19
CA LEU A 82 10.66 0.40 -1.44
C LEU A 82 10.39 0.25 -2.94
N PHE A 83 11.00 1.09 -3.78
CA PHE A 83 10.81 1.03 -5.23
C PHE A 83 11.49 -0.17 -5.89
N ASP A 84 12.66 -0.58 -5.40
CA ASP A 84 13.32 -1.83 -5.81
C ASP A 84 12.40 -3.03 -5.53
N HIS A 85 11.77 -3.05 -4.35
CA HIS A 85 10.81 -4.09 -3.98
C HIS A 85 9.55 -4.07 -4.87
N VAL A 86 9.00 -2.88 -5.13
CA VAL A 86 7.85 -2.72 -6.04
C VAL A 86 8.19 -3.23 -7.44
N GLN A 87 9.37 -2.87 -7.96
CA GLN A 87 9.83 -3.32 -9.26
C GLN A 87 9.98 -4.85 -9.29
N MET A 88 10.69 -5.44 -8.33
CA MET A 88 10.87 -6.89 -8.24
C MET A 88 9.55 -7.66 -8.16
N ALA A 89 8.60 -7.18 -7.34
CA ALA A 89 7.29 -7.80 -7.20
C ALA A 89 6.47 -7.71 -8.50
N THR A 90 6.51 -6.54 -9.15
CA THR A 90 5.84 -6.29 -10.44
C THR A 90 6.40 -7.19 -11.53
N ASP A 91 7.73 -7.24 -11.68
CA ASP A 91 8.41 -8.08 -12.67
C ASP A 91 8.12 -9.56 -12.44
N SER A 92 8.18 -10.02 -11.19
CA SER A 92 7.87 -11.41 -10.83
C SER A 92 6.44 -11.79 -11.17
N PHE A 93 5.48 -10.86 -10.99
CA PHE A 93 4.08 -11.12 -11.32
C PHE A 93 3.85 -11.12 -12.83
N LEU A 94 4.41 -10.16 -13.56
CA LEU A 94 4.30 -10.08 -15.03
C LEU A 94 4.99 -11.24 -15.74
N GLN A 95 6.05 -11.81 -15.17
CA GLN A 95 6.65 -13.05 -15.70
C GLN A 95 5.68 -14.24 -15.62
N GLN A 96 4.82 -14.29 -14.60
CA GLN A 96 3.83 -15.35 -14.43
C GLN A 96 2.56 -15.08 -15.24
N ILE A 97 2.14 -13.82 -15.33
CA ILE A 97 0.93 -13.39 -16.02
C ILE A 97 1.23 -12.10 -16.80
N PRO A 98 1.75 -12.20 -18.04
CA PRO A 98 2.14 -11.03 -18.83
C PRO A 98 1.00 -10.08 -19.19
N SER A 99 -0.24 -10.58 -19.14
CA SER A 99 -1.45 -9.80 -19.46
C SER A 99 -2.09 -9.14 -18.23
N ALA A 100 -1.47 -9.25 -17.05
CA ALA A 100 -2.00 -8.64 -15.84
C ALA A 100 -1.90 -7.11 -15.88
N GLU A 101 -2.94 -6.43 -15.40
CA GLU A 101 -2.89 -4.99 -15.15
C GLU A 101 -2.41 -4.75 -13.73
N ILE A 102 -1.40 -3.89 -13.56
CA ILE A 102 -0.82 -3.60 -12.24
C ILE A 102 -0.98 -2.10 -11.94
N VAL A 103 -1.56 -1.79 -10.79
CA VAL A 103 -1.76 -0.43 -10.29
C VAL A 103 -1.05 -0.28 -8.95
N ILE A 104 -0.12 0.65 -8.88
CA ILE A 104 0.58 1.02 -7.64
C ILE A 104 0.02 2.36 -7.15
N PHE A 105 -0.41 2.41 -5.90
CA PHE A 105 -1.04 3.59 -5.31
C PHE A 105 -0.79 3.65 -3.81
N GLY A 106 -1.26 4.73 -3.19
CA GLY A 106 -1.13 4.97 -1.76
C GLY A 106 -0.50 6.32 -1.50
N ASP A 107 0.08 6.49 -0.33
CA ASP A 107 0.70 7.74 0.07
C ASP A 107 2.21 7.66 -0.13
N PHE A 108 2.65 8.25 -1.24
CA PHE A 108 4.07 8.37 -1.59
C PHE A 108 4.79 9.44 -0.77
N ASN A 109 4.07 10.18 0.08
CA ASN A 109 4.60 11.25 0.90
C ASN A 109 5.45 12.23 0.06
N ALA A 110 4.94 12.55 -1.13
CA ALA A 110 5.61 13.39 -2.11
C ALA A 110 5.42 14.85 -1.71
N TYR A 111 6.41 15.40 -1.03
CA TYR A 111 6.38 16.82 -0.66
C TYR A 111 6.64 17.68 -1.89
N HIS A 112 5.61 18.36 -2.35
CA HIS A 112 5.77 19.49 -3.25
C HIS A 112 6.19 20.69 -2.41
N ALA A 113 7.48 21.04 -2.44
CA ALA A 113 8.02 22.23 -1.77
C ALA A 113 7.28 23.52 -2.18
N GLU A 114 6.72 23.56 -3.39
CA GLU A 114 5.92 24.68 -3.90
C GLU A 114 4.50 24.76 -3.32
N TRP A 115 3.92 23.65 -2.86
CA TRP A 115 2.56 23.63 -2.28
C TRP A 115 2.53 24.09 -0.82
N LEU A 116 3.65 24.03 -0.11
CA LEU A 116 3.72 24.37 1.32
C LEU A 116 3.92 25.86 1.59
N GLY A 117 4.24 26.68 0.58
CA GLY A 117 4.39 28.14 0.74
C GLY A 117 5.37 28.57 1.85
N SER A 118 6.17 27.66 2.40
CA SER A 118 7.02 27.85 3.57
C SER A 118 8.02 26.70 3.68
N CYS A 119 9.29 27.04 3.95
CA CYS A 119 10.39 26.09 4.14
C CYS A 119 10.40 25.42 5.52
N LEU A 120 9.33 25.54 6.31
CA LEU A 120 9.20 24.92 7.62
C LEU A 120 8.27 23.71 7.50
N THR A 121 8.86 22.52 7.47
CA THR A 121 8.18 21.31 7.88
C THR A 121 7.71 21.51 9.32
N ASP A 122 6.40 21.61 9.53
CA ASP A 122 5.83 21.52 10.87
C ASP A 122 6.17 20.13 11.42
N HIS A 123 6.72 20.10 12.64
CA HIS A 123 6.91 18.88 13.38
C HIS A 123 5.54 18.42 13.90
N ALA A 124 4.81 17.69 13.07
CA ALA A 124 3.66 16.91 13.51
C ALA A 124 3.84 15.50 12.92
N GLY A 125 3.96 14.41 13.68
CA GLY A 125 3.87 14.13 15.11
C GLY A 125 3.89 12.60 15.22
#